data_AF-A0A381RV09-F1
#
_entry.id   AF-A0A381RV09-F1
#
_cell.length_a   1.000
_cell.length_b   1.000
_cell.length_c   1.000
_cell.angle_alpha   90.00
_cell.angle_beta   90.00
_cell.angle_gamma   90.00
#
_symmetry.space_group_name_H-M   'P 1'
#
loop_
_entity.id
_entity.type
_entity.pdbx_description
1 polymer ?
#
loop_
_entity_poly.entity_id
_entity_poly.type
_entity_poly.pdbx_seq_one_letter_code
_entity_poly.pdbx_strand_id
1 'polypeptide(L)'
;MWYFFRFELPVKIIFAIIFSALLGTATAADPNASHPHQGIIAKFIDPAPALLSPGEQETLVSGKPVYQQTRHNDIDRGTAIFDVIASRETVWEVITSFQDYPEWIKEMSATEIYLSEGRNILVDFTLSVYMVDVQYYIKHDYQPEKGSMTWTLDYSRKSDLDDSAGYWLVYPSPADTAKTRVEYSVDLRIGPAIPSFIETILADKGIKNATKWVKKNAEKLGDE
;
A
#
# COMPACT_ATOMS: atom_id res chain seq x y z
N MET A 1 -20.31 -15.18 -8.99
CA MET A 1 -21.26 -14.08 -9.27
C MET A 1 -21.42 -13.27 -8.00
N TRP A 2 -20.67 -12.18 -7.85
CA TRP A 2 -20.70 -11.35 -6.63
C TRP A 2 -21.61 -10.15 -6.86
N TYR A 3 -22.69 -10.07 -6.09
CA TYR A 3 -23.52 -8.87 -5.96
C TYR A 3 -22.78 -7.88 -5.04
N PHE A 4 -22.05 -6.94 -5.62
CA PHE A 4 -21.66 -5.74 -4.88
C PHE A 4 -22.93 -4.90 -4.65
N PHE A 5 -23.48 -4.94 -3.43
CA PHE A 5 -24.20 -3.76 -2.93
C PHE A 5 -23.16 -2.66 -2.78
N ARG A 6 -22.99 -1.88 -3.83
CA ARG A 6 -22.02 -0.80 -3.92
C ARG A 6 -22.53 0.38 -3.09
N PHE A 7 -22.37 0.31 -1.78
CA PHE A 7 -22.43 1.50 -0.94
C PHE A 7 -21.19 2.34 -1.25
N GLU A 8 -21.26 3.15 -2.31
CA GLU A 8 -20.29 4.23 -2.49
C GLU A 8 -20.65 5.34 -1.52
N LEU A 9 -20.10 5.28 -0.32
CA LEU A 9 -20.12 6.43 0.57
C LEU A 9 -19.32 7.56 -0.09
N PRO A 10 -19.89 8.76 -0.23
CA PRO A 10 -19.15 9.91 -0.71
C PRO A 10 -17.90 10.11 0.16
N VAL A 11 -16.76 10.39 -0.48
CA VAL A 11 -15.47 10.59 0.19
C VAL A 11 -15.61 11.56 1.38
N LYS A 12 -16.39 12.63 1.22
CA LYS A 12 -16.67 13.60 2.29
C LYS A 12 -17.30 12.99 3.55
N ILE A 13 -18.18 11.99 3.39
CA ILE A 13 -18.83 11.30 4.52
C ILE A 13 -17.82 10.39 5.23
N ILE A 14 -16.97 9.69 4.47
CA ILE A 14 -15.90 8.86 5.05
C ILE A 14 -14.99 9.72 5.95
N PHE A 15 -14.50 10.84 5.42
CA PHE A 15 -13.66 11.76 6.20
C PHE A 15 -14.38 12.40 7.37
N ALA A 16 -15.68 12.71 7.25
CA ALA A 16 -16.46 13.21 8.38
C ALA A 16 -16.58 12.17 9.52
N ILE A 17 -16.75 10.88 9.20
CA ILE A 17 -16.79 9.80 10.19
C ILE A 17 -15.42 9.64 10.87
N ILE A 18 -14.34 9.60 10.07
CA ILE A 18 -12.97 9.51 10.58
C ILE A 18 -12.66 10.69 11.50
N PHE A 19 -12.97 11.92 11.07
CA PHE A 19 -12.75 13.12 11.86
C PHE A 19 -13.54 13.11 13.18
N SER A 20 -14.82 12.72 13.13
CA SER A 20 -15.65 12.63 14.34
C SER A 20 -15.12 11.61 15.35
N ALA A 21 -14.57 10.50 14.87
CA ALA A 21 -13.96 9.48 15.72
C ALA A 21 -12.61 9.93 16.30
N LEU A 22 -11.76 10.57 15.49
CA LEU A 22 -10.44 11.04 15.93
C LEU A 22 -10.53 12.17 16.97
N LEU A 23 -11.53 13.04 16.90
CA LEU A 23 -11.74 14.13 17.89
C LEU A 23 -11.93 13.62 19.33
N GLY A 24 -12.35 12.36 19.53
CA GLY A 24 -12.59 11.79 20.86
C GLY A 24 -11.39 11.09 21.49
N THR A 25 -10.34 10.79 20.72
CA THR A 25 -9.23 9.91 21.15
C THR A 25 -7.84 10.37 20.71
N ALA A 26 -7.73 11.49 20.00
CA ALA A 26 -6.47 11.90 19.35
C ALA A 26 -5.37 12.24 20.37
N THR A 27 -4.34 11.40 20.34
CA THR A 27 -2.99 11.81 20.68
C THR A 27 -2.22 11.71 19.37
N ALA A 28 -1.67 12.83 18.91
CA ALA A 28 -0.99 12.92 17.63
C ALA A 28 0.20 11.95 17.54
N ALA A 29 0.61 11.65 16.31
CA ALA A 29 1.85 10.97 16.03
C ALA A 29 3.02 11.59 16.81
N ASP A 30 3.89 10.75 17.35
CA ASP A 30 5.02 11.18 18.17
C ASP A 30 6.23 10.28 17.88
N PRO A 31 7.31 10.82 17.29
CA PRO A 31 8.50 10.05 16.97
C PRO A 31 9.31 9.62 18.20
N ASN A 32 8.98 10.13 19.40
CA ASN A 32 9.66 9.83 20.65
C ASN A 32 8.84 8.95 21.61
N ALA A 33 7.62 8.56 21.22
CA ALA A 33 6.77 7.65 21.99
C ALA A 33 6.58 6.33 21.24
N SER A 34 6.54 5.21 21.95
CA SER A 34 6.22 3.92 21.33
C SER A 34 4.75 3.82 20.92
N HIS A 35 4.48 3.07 19.87
CA HIS A 35 3.11 2.76 19.45
C HIS A 35 2.40 1.93 20.55
N PRO A 36 1.10 2.16 20.84
CA PRO A 36 0.36 1.44 21.88
C PRO A 36 0.40 -0.09 21.81
N HIS A 37 0.73 -0.68 20.65
CA HIS A 37 0.87 -2.12 20.47
C HIS A 37 2.01 -2.44 19.48
N GLN A 38 2.31 -3.74 19.30
CA GLN A 38 3.40 -4.22 18.42
C GLN A 38 2.88 -4.92 17.14
N GLY A 39 1.67 -4.55 16.72
CA GLY A 39 0.98 -5.04 15.54
C GLY A 39 -0.23 -5.89 15.88
N ILE A 40 -1.34 -5.57 15.23
CA ILE A 40 -2.63 -6.28 15.28
C ILE A 40 -2.99 -6.87 13.90
N ILE A 41 -2.47 -6.29 12.81
CA ILE A 41 -2.54 -6.84 11.47
C ILE A 41 -1.46 -7.91 11.35
N ALA A 42 -1.88 -9.12 10.94
CA ALA A 42 -0.93 -10.19 10.64
C ALA A 42 0.05 -9.77 9.54
N LYS A 43 1.34 -9.89 9.85
CA LYS A 43 2.43 -9.47 8.96
C LYS A 43 2.48 -10.33 7.70
N PHE A 44 2.91 -9.73 6.60
CA PHE A 44 3.28 -10.46 5.39
C PHE A 44 4.68 -11.03 5.55
N ILE A 45 4.82 -12.32 5.28
CA ILE A 45 6.09 -13.06 5.35
C ILE A 45 6.25 -13.74 4.00
N ASP A 46 7.37 -13.47 3.32
CA ASP A 46 7.76 -14.06 2.03
C ASP A 46 6.57 -14.20 1.05
N PRO A 47 6.00 -13.09 0.55
CA PRO A 47 4.86 -13.13 -0.35
C PRO A 47 5.21 -13.92 -1.62
N ALA A 48 4.25 -14.73 -2.08
CA ALA A 48 4.37 -15.53 -3.31
C ALA A 48 3.38 -15.02 -4.37
N PRO A 49 3.68 -15.22 -5.67
CA PRO A 49 2.78 -14.82 -6.75
C PRO A 49 1.36 -15.37 -6.57
N ALA A 50 0.37 -14.54 -6.79
CA ALA A 50 -1.03 -14.90 -6.72
C ALA A 50 -1.39 -15.92 -7.82
N LEU A 51 -2.28 -16.85 -7.46
CA LEU A 51 -2.90 -17.74 -8.44
C LEU A 51 -3.91 -16.93 -9.27
N LEU A 52 -3.84 -17.07 -10.59
CA LEU A 52 -4.68 -16.34 -11.54
C LEU A 52 -5.52 -17.33 -12.34
N SER A 53 -6.82 -17.09 -12.38
CA SER A 53 -7.72 -17.77 -13.31
C SER A 53 -7.40 -17.41 -14.77
N PRO A 54 -7.81 -18.23 -15.76
CA PRO A 54 -7.60 -17.91 -17.17
C PRO A 54 -8.14 -16.52 -17.57
N GLY A 55 -9.32 -16.13 -17.08
CA GLY A 55 -9.89 -14.80 -17.38
C GLY A 55 -9.10 -13.63 -16.77
N GLU A 56 -8.48 -13.83 -15.61
CA GLU A 56 -7.58 -12.83 -15.01
C GLU A 56 -6.27 -12.73 -15.78
N GLN A 57 -5.73 -13.85 -16.27
CA GLN A 57 -4.57 -13.85 -17.16
C GLN A 57 -4.86 -13.07 -18.45
N GLU A 58 -6.01 -13.32 -19.09
CA GLU A 58 -6.45 -12.56 -20.27
C GLU A 58 -6.61 -11.06 -19.98
N THR A 59 -7.13 -10.73 -18.79
CA THR A 59 -7.26 -9.33 -18.34
C THR A 59 -5.90 -8.64 -18.28
N LEU A 60 -4.89 -9.31 -17.71
CA LEU A 60 -3.52 -8.78 -17.60
C LEU A 60 -2.85 -8.66 -18.98
N VAL A 61 -3.02 -9.66 -19.84
CA VAL A 61 -2.53 -9.63 -21.24
C VAL A 61 -3.16 -8.46 -22.01
N SER A 62 -4.40 -8.09 -21.72
CA SER A 62 -5.06 -6.91 -22.31
C SER A 62 -4.55 -5.56 -21.78
N GLY A 63 -3.56 -5.58 -20.87
CA GLY A 63 -2.98 -4.39 -20.23
C GLY A 63 -3.79 -3.83 -19.07
N LYS A 64 -4.82 -4.54 -18.60
CA LYS A 64 -5.67 -4.12 -17.49
C LYS A 64 -5.21 -4.77 -16.18
N PRO A 65 -5.24 -4.04 -15.06
CA PRO A 65 -4.95 -4.62 -13.75
C PRO A 65 -6.06 -5.60 -13.32
N VAL A 66 -5.68 -6.62 -12.56
CA VAL A 66 -6.57 -7.52 -11.82
C VAL A 66 -6.59 -7.08 -10.37
N TYR A 67 -7.78 -7.08 -9.78
CA TYR A 67 -7.98 -6.85 -8.35
C TYR A 67 -8.70 -8.07 -7.79
N GLN A 68 -8.06 -8.80 -6.88
CA GLN A 68 -8.63 -10.01 -6.29
C GLN A 68 -8.34 -10.09 -4.80
N GLN A 69 -9.03 -11.01 -4.13
CA GLN A 69 -8.70 -11.40 -2.76
C GLN A 69 -7.69 -12.54 -2.83
N THR A 70 -6.47 -12.29 -2.37
CA THR A 70 -5.44 -13.32 -2.24
C THR A 70 -5.39 -13.78 -0.79
N ARG A 71 -5.33 -15.10 -0.59
CA ARG A 71 -5.16 -15.67 0.74
C ARG A 71 -3.66 -15.75 1.07
N HIS A 72 -3.21 -14.94 2.01
CA HIS A 72 -1.85 -15.03 2.58
C HIS A 72 -1.97 -15.33 4.07
N ASN A 73 -1.30 -16.40 4.54
CA ASN A 73 -1.32 -16.81 5.95
C ASN A 73 -2.74 -16.93 6.54
N ASP A 74 -3.64 -17.59 5.81
CA ASP A 74 -5.05 -17.79 6.18
C ASP A 74 -5.93 -16.55 6.28
N ILE A 75 -5.45 -15.40 5.80
CA ILE A 75 -6.21 -14.15 5.75
C ILE A 75 -6.39 -13.73 4.29
N ASP A 76 -7.64 -13.53 3.91
CA ASP A 76 -8.00 -12.97 2.60
C ASP A 76 -7.73 -11.46 2.63
N ARG A 77 -6.96 -10.98 1.65
CA ARG A 77 -6.61 -9.57 1.51
C ARG A 77 -6.75 -9.13 0.07
N GLY A 78 -7.17 -7.88 -0.12
CA GLY A 78 -7.21 -7.27 -1.44
C GLY A 78 -5.80 -7.12 -2.00
N THR A 79 -5.63 -7.51 -3.26
CA THR A 79 -4.35 -7.44 -3.96
C THR A 79 -4.57 -6.91 -5.38
N ALA A 80 -3.79 -5.90 -5.75
CA ALA A 80 -3.64 -5.47 -7.14
C ALA A 80 -2.56 -6.30 -7.81
N ILE A 81 -2.80 -6.69 -9.05
CA ILE A 81 -1.88 -7.42 -9.90
C ILE A 81 -1.89 -6.72 -11.25
N PHE A 82 -0.72 -6.31 -11.75
CA PHE A 82 -0.64 -5.53 -12.98
C PHE A 82 0.72 -5.68 -13.65
N ASP A 83 0.73 -5.54 -14.97
CA ASP A 83 1.95 -5.54 -15.78
C ASP A 83 2.40 -4.10 -16.08
N VAL A 84 3.70 -3.87 -15.95
CA VAL A 84 4.39 -2.60 -16.20
C VAL A 84 5.39 -2.82 -17.34
N ILE A 85 5.38 -1.93 -18.34
CA ILE A 85 6.32 -1.95 -19.47
C ILE A 85 7.62 -1.25 -19.03
N ALA A 86 8.35 -1.90 -18.13
CA ALA A 86 9.64 -1.44 -17.63
C ALA A 86 10.42 -2.63 -17.02
N SER A 87 11.73 -2.46 -16.86
CA SER A 87 12.56 -3.44 -16.16
C SER A 87 12.17 -3.55 -14.68
N ARG A 88 12.54 -4.66 -14.02
CA ARG A 88 12.29 -4.82 -12.57
C ARG A 88 13.04 -3.78 -11.77
N GLU A 89 14.24 -3.44 -12.24
CA GLU A 89 15.12 -2.45 -11.65
C GLU A 89 14.47 -1.07 -11.68
N THR A 90 13.90 -0.67 -12.83
CA THR A 90 13.13 0.58 -12.99
C THR A 90 11.88 0.61 -12.11
N VAL A 91 11.15 -0.52 -12.00
CA VAL A 91 9.99 -0.61 -11.12
C VAL A 91 10.38 -0.45 -9.65
N TRP A 92 11.49 -1.05 -9.23
CA TRP A 92 12.00 -0.90 -7.87
C TRP A 92 12.50 0.51 -7.57
N GLU A 93 13.14 1.17 -8.54
CA GLU A 93 13.55 2.56 -8.44
C GLU A 93 12.33 3.45 -8.11
N VAL A 94 11.23 3.28 -8.84
CA VAL A 94 9.98 3.99 -8.57
C VAL A 94 9.35 3.62 -7.22
N ILE A 95 9.33 2.34 -6.83
CA ILE A 95 8.76 1.89 -5.55
C ILE A 95 9.61 2.35 -4.34
N THR A 96 10.91 2.60 -4.52
CA THR A 96 11.80 3.01 -3.42
C THR A 96 12.13 4.51 -3.41
N SER A 97 11.67 5.25 -4.43
CA SER A 97 11.65 6.72 -4.51
C SER A 97 10.65 7.36 -3.54
N PHE A 98 10.74 7.03 -2.24
CA PHE A 98 9.81 7.52 -1.22
C PHE A 98 9.72 9.06 -1.19
N GLN A 99 10.83 9.76 -1.46
CA GLN A 99 10.90 11.23 -1.47
C GLN A 99 10.05 11.86 -2.60
N ASP A 100 9.80 11.13 -3.69
CA ASP A 100 9.01 11.61 -4.82
C ASP A 100 7.51 11.33 -4.67
N TYR A 101 7.12 10.56 -3.65
CA TYR A 101 5.71 10.19 -3.42
C TYR A 101 4.76 11.40 -3.32
N PRO A 102 5.12 12.54 -2.70
CA PRO A 102 4.27 13.73 -2.71
C PRO A 102 3.96 14.28 -4.11
N GLU A 103 4.83 14.05 -5.10
CA GLU A 103 4.57 14.44 -6.49
C GLU A 103 3.60 13.50 -7.20
N TRP A 104 3.55 12.23 -6.78
CA TRP A 104 2.81 11.17 -7.46
C TRP A 104 1.48 10.83 -6.80
N ILE A 105 1.40 11.01 -5.49
CA ILE A 105 0.28 10.63 -4.63
C ILE A 105 -0.31 11.93 -4.08
N LYS A 106 -1.44 12.35 -4.66
CA LYS A 106 -2.09 13.63 -4.35
C LYS A 106 -2.31 13.88 -2.85
N GLU A 107 -2.67 12.84 -2.11
CA GLU A 107 -2.93 12.92 -0.68
C GLU A 107 -1.66 12.91 0.19
N MET A 108 -0.50 12.58 -0.38
CA MET A 108 0.79 12.58 0.32
C MET A 108 1.39 13.99 0.29
N SER A 109 1.57 14.59 1.46
CA SER A 109 2.12 15.95 1.57
C SER A 109 3.61 15.96 1.90
N ALA A 110 4.11 14.97 2.63
CA ALA A 110 5.52 14.85 2.96
C ALA A 110 5.94 13.40 3.17
N THR A 111 7.19 13.13 2.86
CA THR A 111 7.88 11.87 3.16
C THR A 111 9.30 12.14 3.63
N GLU A 112 9.78 11.41 4.63
CA GLU A 112 11.16 11.50 5.12
C GLU A 112 11.70 10.11 5.43
N ILE A 113 12.81 9.74 4.79
CA ILE A 113 13.56 8.52 5.14
C ILE A 113 14.46 8.87 6.32
N TYR A 114 14.13 8.36 7.52
CA TYR A 114 14.92 8.62 8.73
C TYR A 114 15.90 7.49 9.07
N LEU A 115 15.80 6.33 8.41
CA LEU A 115 16.81 5.28 8.46
C LEU A 115 16.78 4.45 7.17
N SER A 116 17.96 4.15 6.63
CA SER A 116 18.13 3.24 5.49
C SER A 116 19.39 2.41 5.69
N GLU A 117 19.26 1.20 6.21
CA GLU A 117 20.38 0.32 6.55
C GLU A 117 20.09 -1.13 6.15
N GLY A 118 20.91 -1.66 5.24
CA GLY A 118 20.74 -3.00 4.69
C GLY A 118 19.36 -3.16 4.06
N ARG A 119 18.57 -4.11 4.58
CA ARG A 119 17.18 -4.38 4.16
C ARG A 119 16.15 -3.44 4.78
N ASN A 120 16.50 -2.66 5.81
CA ASN A 120 15.54 -1.83 6.53
C ASN A 120 15.50 -0.42 5.93
N ILE A 121 14.31 0.02 5.53
CA ILE A 121 14.05 1.40 5.14
C ILE A 121 12.89 1.91 5.98
N LEU A 122 13.16 2.88 6.84
CA LEU A 122 12.15 3.45 7.73
C LEU A 122 11.79 4.85 7.25
N VAL A 123 10.49 5.07 7.09
CA VAL A 123 9.95 6.25 6.41
C VAL A 123 8.83 6.84 7.25
N ASP A 124 8.91 8.15 7.46
CA ASP A 124 7.85 8.99 7.99
C ASP A 124 6.99 9.46 6.82
N PHE A 125 5.70 9.17 6.87
CA PHE A 125 4.71 9.59 5.87
C PHE A 125 3.72 10.56 6.50
N THR A 126 3.45 11.65 5.80
CA THR A 126 2.35 12.56 6.14
C THR A 126 1.34 12.61 5.00
N LEU A 127 0.11 12.20 5.29
CA LEU A 127 -1.04 12.41 4.41
C LEU A 127 -1.78 13.67 4.83
N SER A 128 -2.08 14.55 3.89
CA SER A 128 -2.94 15.71 4.13
C SER A 128 -4.25 15.51 3.38
N VAL A 129 -5.32 15.19 4.10
CA VAL A 129 -6.64 14.93 3.49
C VAL A 129 -7.73 15.71 4.18
N TYR A 130 -8.30 16.67 3.45
CA TYR A 130 -9.04 17.77 4.06
C TYR A 130 -8.15 18.46 5.11
N MET A 131 -8.65 19.31 6.01
CA MET A 131 -7.82 20.06 6.96
C MET A 131 -7.23 19.17 8.08
N VAL A 132 -6.89 17.93 7.76
CA VAL A 132 -6.42 16.89 8.68
C VAL A 132 -5.13 16.31 8.09
N ASP A 133 -4.08 16.35 8.90
CA ASP A 133 -2.85 15.62 8.64
C ASP A 133 -2.88 14.30 9.41
N VAL A 134 -2.47 13.23 8.75
CA VAL A 134 -2.30 11.89 9.32
C VAL A 134 -0.86 11.50 9.10
N GLN A 135 -0.11 11.40 10.19
CA GLN A 135 1.30 11.04 10.18
C GLN A 135 1.51 9.62 10.69
N TYR A 136 2.33 8.84 10.00
CA TYR A 136 2.62 7.46 10.38
C TYR A 136 4.00 7.03 9.93
N TYR A 137 4.59 6.13 10.71
CA TYR A 137 5.95 5.65 10.53
C TYR A 137 5.94 4.20 10.08
N ILE A 138 6.60 3.90 8.96
CA ILE A 138 6.64 2.56 8.37
C ILE A 138 8.05 2.02 8.44
N LYS A 139 8.16 0.75 8.84
CA LYS A 139 9.38 -0.05 8.73
C LYS A 139 9.24 -1.01 7.56
N HIS A 140 9.99 -0.77 6.49
CA HIS A 140 10.09 -1.66 5.35
C HIS A 140 11.19 -2.70 5.55
N ASP A 141 10.95 -3.88 4.98
CA ASP A 141 11.89 -4.97 4.78
C ASP A 141 12.05 -5.20 3.28
N TYR A 142 13.08 -4.60 2.69
CA TYR A 142 13.39 -4.61 1.27
C TYR A 142 14.35 -5.74 0.90
N GLN A 143 13.88 -6.67 0.06
CA GLN A 143 14.59 -7.85 -0.43
C GLN A 143 14.49 -7.94 -1.97
N PRO A 144 15.18 -7.07 -2.72
CA PRO A 144 15.11 -7.04 -4.18
C PRO A 144 15.57 -8.35 -4.84
N GLU A 145 16.48 -9.09 -4.19
CA GLU A 145 16.93 -10.41 -4.63
C GLU A 145 15.82 -11.46 -4.63
N LYS A 146 14.83 -11.29 -3.74
CA LYS A 146 13.60 -12.09 -3.74
C LYS A 146 12.47 -11.43 -4.54
N GLY A 147 12.73 -10.25 -5.11
CA GLY A 147 11.70 -9.44 -5.76
C GLY A 147 10.60 -8.99 -4.81
N SER A 148 10.88 -8.79 -3.51
CA SER A 148 9.84 -8.45 -2.53
C SER A 148 10.22 -7.32 -1.60
N MET A 149 9.20 -6.60 -1.11
CA MET A 149 9.31 -5.68 0.01
C MET A 149 8.07 -5.82 0.87
N THR A 150 8.22 -6.13 2.16
CA THR A 150 7.11 -6.14 3.11
C THR A 150 7.24 -4.96 4.07
N TRP A 151 6.17 -4.61 4.76
CA TRP A 151 6.25 -3.59 5.80
C TRP A 151 5.24 -3.80 6.93
N THR A 152 5.54 -3.14 8.04
CA THR A 152 4.60 -2.84 9.13
C THR A 152 4.76 -1.39 9.55
N LEU A 153 3.93 -0.90 10.49
CA LEU A 153 4.32 0.28 11.25
C LEU A 153 5.69 0.07 11.93
N ASP A 154 6.44 1.15 12.10
CA ASP A 154 7.53 1.22 13.07
C ASP A 154 6.95 1.43 14.46
N TYR A 155 6.73 0.34 15.19
CA TYR A 155 6.13 0.38 16.53
C TYR A 155 7.01 1.04 17.61
N SER A 156 8.26 1.39 17.29
CA SER A 156 9.09 2.21 18.18
C SER A 156 8.64 3.67 18.22
N ARG A 157 7.86 4.11 17.22
CA ARG A 157 7.25 5.44 17.09
C ARG A 157 5.74 5.36 17.09
N LYS A 158 5.08 6.38 17.59
CA LYS A 158 3.63 6.43 17.66
C LYS A 158 3.09 7.04 16.38
N SER A 159 2.26 6.29 15.67
CA SER A 159 1.57 6.74 14.45
C SER A 159 0.14 7.16 14.76
N ASP A 160 -0.46 8.00 13.91
CA ASP A 160 -1.89 8.29 13.95
C ASP A 160 -2.73 7.11 13.47
N LEU A 161 -2.17 6.23 12.63
CA LEU A 161 -2.76 4.95 12.29
C LEU A 161 -2.62 3.98 13.46
N ASP A 162 -3.68 3.21 13.71
CA ASP A 162 -3.66 2.09 14.64
C ASP A 162 -2.73 1.01 14.12
N ASP A 163 -2.85 0.61 12.85
CA ASP A 163 -1.90 -0.34 12.26
C ASP A 163 -1.84 -0.27 10.74
N SER A 164 -0.74 -0.75 10.16
CA SER A 164 -0.60 -0.99 8.73
C SER A 164 0.39 -2.11 8.47
N ALA A 165 0.06 -2.98 7.52
CA ALA A 165 0.99 -3.94 6.95
C ALA A 165 0.68 -4.18 5.48
N GLY A 166 1.69 -4.54 4.70
CA GLY A 166 1.52 -4.82 3.28
C GLY A 166 2.75 -5.42 2.63
N TYR A 167 2.65 -5.63 1.32
CA TYR A 167 3.78 -6.04 0.51
C TYR A 167 3.72 -5.51 -0.92
N TRP A 168 4.91 -5.41 -1.51
CA TRP A 168 5.19 -5.37 -2.93
C TRP A 168 5.85 -6.67 -3.35
N LEU A 169 5.44 -7.22 -4.48
CA LEU A 169 6.11 -8.33 -5.15
C LEU A 169 6.32 -7.97 -6.62
N VAL A 170 7.55 -8.09 -7.10
CA VAL A 170 7.99 -7.61 -8.41
C VAL A 170 8.80 -8.72 -9.09
N TYR A 171 8.31 -9.23 -10.21
CA TYR A 171 8.92 -10.36 -10.92
C TYR A 171 8.68 -10.27 -12.42
N PRO A 172 9.44 -11.00 -13.26
CA PRO A 172 9.22 -10.98 -14.71
C PRO A 172 7.79 -11.43 -15.04
N SER A 173 7.12 -10.75 -15.97
CA SER A 173 5.76 -11.15 -16.32
C SER A 173 5.76 -12.53 -16.97
N PRO A 174 4.95 -13.49 -16.49
CA PRO A 174 4.90 -14.83 -17.07
C PRO A 174 4.42 -14.86 -18.54
N ALA A 175 3.68 -13.83 -18.96
CA ALA A 175 3.14 -13.72 -20.31
C ALA A 175 4.07 -12.97 -21.27
N ASP A 176 4.97 -12.12 -20.76
CA ASP A 176 5.84 -11.27 -21.56
C ASP A 176 7.08 -10.87 -20.74
N THR A 177 8.23 -11.48 -21.00
CA THR A 177 9.46 -11.24 -20.24
C THR A 177 10.03 -9.82 -20.43
N ALA A 178 9.54 -9.05 -21.40
CA ALA A 178 9.89 -7.63 -21.54
C ALA A 178 9.08 -6.72 -20.58
N LYS A 179 8.06 -7.27 -19.93
CA LYS A 179 7.27 -6.59 -18.90
C LYS A 179 7.59 -7.12 -17.52
N THR A 180 7.33 -6.27 -16.52
CA THR A 180 7.42 -6.62 -15.11
C THR A 180 6.02 -6.77 -14.53
N ARG A 181 5.77 -7.89 -13.85
CA ARG A 181 4.57 -8.13 -13.07
C ARG A 181 4.77 -7.58 -11.66
N VAL A 182 3.80 -6.80 -11.21
CA VAL A 182 3.76 -6.20 -9.88
C VAL A 182 2.51 -6.68 -9.16
N GLU A 183 2.68 -7.12 -7.92
CA GLU A 183 1.61 -7.31 -6.96
C GLU A 183 1.75 -6.36 -5.78
N TYR A 184 0.62 -5.85 -5.31
CA TYR A 184 0.54 -4.94 -4.18
C TYR A 184 -0.66 -5.26 -3.31
N SER A 185 -0.41 -5.45 -2.02
CA SER A 185 -1.45 -5.59 -1.00
C SER A 185 -1.14 -4.70 0.19
N VAL A 186 -2.19 -4.14 0.78
CA VAL A 186 -2.12 -3.34 2.00
C VAL A 186 -3.35 -3.59 2.84
N ASP A 187 -3.16 -3.67 4.15
CA ASP A 187 -4.20 -3.55 5.16
C ASP A 187 -3.84 -2.39 6.09
N LEU A 188 -4.88 -1.70 6.55
CA LEU A 188 -4.78 -0.53 7.40
C LEU A 188 -5.87 -0.57 8.46
N ARG A 189 -5.50 -0.18 9.67
CA ARG A 189 -6.41 0.08 10.78
C ARG A 189 -6.26 1.55 11.15
N ILE A 190 -7.36 2.28 11.14
CA ILE A 190 -7.35 3.70 11.51
C ILE A 190 -7.49 3.85 13.02
N GLY A 191 -8.34 3.02 13.63
CA GLY A 191 -8.58 3.04 15.07
C GLY A 191 -9.78 2.20 15.47
N PRO A 192 -9.90 1.82 16.75
CA PRO A 192 -10.90 0.88 17.23
C PRO A 192 -12.35 1.38 17.09
N ALA A 193 -12.55 2.70 16.98
CA ALA A 193 -13.86 3.32 16.78
C ALA A 193 -14.29 3.38 15.30
N ILE A 194 -13.42 2.99 14.36
CA ILE A 194 -13.68 3.08 12.93
C ILE A 194 -14.32 1.77 12.44
N PRO A 195 -15.49 1.84 11.77
CA PRO A 195 -16.09 0.67 11.15
C PRO A 195 -15.19 0.04 10.07
N SER A 196 -15.04 -1.28 10.10
CA SER A 196 -14.16 -2.05 9.19
C SER A 196 -14.43 -1.86 7.69
N PHE A 197 -15.67 -1.53 7.31
CA PHE A 197 -16.00 -1.24 5.91
C PHE A 197 -15.30 0.03 5.41
N ILE A 198 -15.04 1.02 6.28
CA ILE A 198 -14.31 2.25 5.93
C ILE A 198 -12.86 1.90 5.62
N GLU A 199 -12.24 1.09 6.48
CA GLU A 199 -10.87 0.62 6.31
C GLU A 199 -10.73 -0.18 5.02
N THR A 200 -11.71 -1.03 4.71
CA THR A 200 -11.78 -1.77 3.45
C THR A 200 -11.84 -0.84 2.23
N ILE A 201 -12.69 0.20 2.27
CA ILE A 201 -12.79 1.19 1.19
C ILE A 201 -11.45 1.93 0.99
N LEU A 202 -10.76 2.28 2.07
CA LEU A 202 -9.48 2.98 2.00
C LEU A 202 -8.36 2.06 1.50
N ALA A 203 -8.32 0.81 1.94
CA ALA A 203 -7.38 -0.20 1.44
C ALA A 203 -7.57 -0.40 -0.07
N ASP A 204 -8.81 -0.59 -0.53
CA ASP A 204 -9.16 -0.70 -1.95
C ASP A 204 -8.74 0.53 -2.77
N LYS A 205 -8.92 1.72 -2.20
CA LYS A 205 -8.48 2.98 -2.83
C LYS A 205 -6.95 3.03 -2.91
N GLY A 206 -6.25 2.66 -1.84
CA GLY A 206 -4.79 2.57 -1.79
C GLY A 206 -4.25 1.62 -2.86
N ILE A 207 -4.82 0.42 -2.96
CA ILE A 207 -4.49 -0.60 -3.96
C ILE A 207 -4.63 -0.05 -5.39
N LYS A 208 -5.77 0.56 -5.72
CA LYS A 208 -6.02 1.13 -7.06
C LYS A 208 -5.12 2.31 -7.39
N ASN A 209 -4.79 3.15 -6.40
CA ASN A 209 -3.91 4.29 -6.60
C ASN A 209 -2.47 3.84 -6.81
N ALA A 210 -2.00 2.87 -6.02
CA ALA A 210 -0.69 2.22 -6.13
C ALA A 210 -0.43 1.71 -7.55
N THR A 211 -1.38 0.98 -8.12
CA THR A 211 -1.29 0.51 -9.51
C THR A 211 -1.09 1.64 -10.51
N LYS A 212 -1.78 2.77 -10.34
CA LYS A 212 -1.74 3.88 -11.29
C LYS A 212 -0.40 4.61 -11.26
N TRP A 213 0.07 5.01 -10.08
CA TRP A 213 1.28 5.83 -10.00
C TRP A 213 2.54 5.02 -10.29
N VAL A 214 2.64 3.75 -9.83
CA VAL A 214 3.79 2.88 -10.14
C VAL A 214 3.89 2.68 -11.64
N LYS A 215 2.80 2.23 -12.27
CA LYS A 215 2.78 1.97 -13.71
C LYS A 215 3.16 3.22 -14.51
N LYS A 216 2.52 4.35 -14.19
CA LYS A 216 2.78 5.63 -14.89
C LYS A 216 4.24 6.05 -14.82
N ASN A 217 4.84 6.05 -13.63
CA ASN A 217 6.17 6.60 -13.43
C ASN A 217 7.27 5.62 -13.90
N ALA A 218 7.07 4.32 -13.73
CA ALA A 218 8.04 3.32 -14.19
C ALA A 218 8.08 3.22 -15.72
N GLU A 219 6.92 3.27 -16.40
CA GLU A 219 6.89 3.28 -17.87
C GLU A 219 7.49 4.57 -18.43
N LYS A 220 7.23 5.72 -17.78
CA LYS A 220 7.86 6.98 -18.17
C LYS A 220 9.38 6.91 -18.07
N LEU A 221 9.93 6.37 -16.98
CA LEU A 221 11.36 6.27 -16.77
C LEU A 221 12.03 5.24 -17.70
N GLY A 222 11.31 4.16 -18.06
CA GLY A 222 11.80 3.15 -19.00
C GLY A 222 11.84 3.61 -20.47
N ASP A 223 11.12 4.67 -20.81
CA ASP A 223 11.11 5.27 -22.15
C ASP A 223 12.27 6.29 -22.36
N GLU A 224 12.95 6.71 -21.29
CA GLU A 224 14.09 7.66 -21.28
C GLU A 224 15.44 6.96 -21.53
#